data_AF-W7W925-F1
#
_entry.id   AF-W7W925-F1
#
_cell.length_a   1.000
_cell.length_b   1.000
_cell.length_c   1.000
_cell.angle_alpha   90.00
_cell.angle_beta   90.00
_cell.angle_gamma   90.00
#
_symmetry.space_group_name_H-M   'P 1'
#
loop_
_entity.id
_entity.type
_entity.pdbx_description
1 polymer ?
#
loop_
_entity_poly.entity_id
_entity_poly.type
_entity_poly.pdbx_seq_one_letter_code
_entity_poly.pdbx_strand_id
1 'polypeptide(L)' 'MVAIGNAPTALFHLLNMLQDPTCPRPAAIVGCPVGFVGAAESKEALWAEQPAPCCTVAGRLGGSAITVAAINALGSRSE' A
#
# COMPACT_ATOMS: atom_id res chain seq x y z
N MET A 1 -8.06 -4.83 -6.02
CA MET A 1 -6.68 -4.40 -5.69
C MET A 1 -6.79 -3.04 -5.00
N VAL A 2 -5.94 -2.77 -4.02
CA VAL A 2 -5.88 -1.46 -3.32
C VAL A 2 -4.60 -0.74 -3.73
N ALA A 3 -4.68 0.57 -3.97
CA ALA A 3 -3.55 1.41 -4.34
C ALA A 3 -3.55 2.69 -3.48
N ILE A 4 -2.54 2.84 -2.61
CA ILE A 4 -2.41 3.98 -1.69
C ILE A 4 -1.06 4.64 -1.96
N GLY A 5 -1.09 5.77 -2.68
CA GLY A 5 0.13 6.49 -3.08
C GLY A 5 0.41 7.78 -2.32
N ASN A 6 -0.48 8.21 -1.43
CA ASN A 6 -0.34 9.49 -0.74
C ASN A 6 -0.48 9.33 0.77
N ALA A 7 -1.68 9.05 1.26
CA ALA A 7 -2.01 9.16 2.67
C ALA A 7 -1.50 7.97 3.50
N PRO A 8 -0.53 8.16 4.43
CA PRO A 8 -0.10 7.10 5.35
C PRO A 8 -1.23 6.68 6.31
N THR A 9 -2.09 7.63 6.69
CA THR A 9 -3.26 7.39 7.53
C THR A 9 -4.26 6.45 6.89
N ALA A 10 -4.43 6.50 5.57
CA ALA A 10 -5.29 5.54 4.84
C ALA A 10 -4.71 4.12 4.91
N LEU A 11 -3.37 3.98 4.85
CA LEU A 11 -2.74 2.68 4.97
C LEU A 11 -2.86 2.11 6.39
N PHE A 12 -2.61 2.91 7.42
CA PHE A 12 -2.86 2.49 8.80
C PHE A 12 -4.32 2.12 9.06
N HIS A 13 -5.25 2.93 8.56
CA HIS A 13 -6.68 2.65 8.73
C HIS A 13 -7.09 1.35 8.04
N LEU A 14 -6.56 1.08 6.84
CA LEU A 14 -6.78 -0.18 6.14
C LEU A 14 -6.27 -1.37 6.96
N LEU A 15 -5.06 -1.29 7.53
CA LEU A 15 -4.52 -2.37 8.37
C LEU A 15 -5.43 -2.64 9.57
N ASN A 16 -5.89 -1.60 10.26
CA ASN A 16 -6.84 -1.73 11.36
C ASN A 16 -8.16 -2.40 10.92
N MET A 17 -8.71 -2.02 9.76
CA MET A 17 -9.91 -2.67 9.22
C MET A 17 -9.69 -4.16 8.96
N LEU A 18 -8.53 -4.54 8.44
CA LEU A 18 -8.19 -5.93 8.08
C LEU A 18 -7.92 -6.83 9.30
N GLN A 19 -7.87 -6.28 10.50
CA GLN A 19 -7.85 -7.06 11.75
C GLN A 19 -9.21 -7.70 12.05
N ASP A 20 -10.30 -7.11 11.58
CA ASP A 20 -11.64 -7.70 11.70
C ASP A 20 -11.78 -8.90 10.74
N PRO A 21 -12.04 -10.13 11.22
CA PRO A 21 -12.19 -11.31 10.37
C PRO A 21 -13.37 -11.23 9.39
N THR A 22 -14.33 -10.32 9.63
CA THR A 22 -15.47 -10.07 8.73
C THR A 22 -15.14 -9.06 7.63
N CYS A 23 -14.03 -8.33 7.74
CA CYS A 23 -13.62 -7.37 6.73
C CYS A 23 -13.18 -8.08 5.44
N PRO A 24 -13.74 -7.71 4.27
CA PRO A 24 -13.31 -8.25 2.99
C PRO A 24 -11.82 -7.98 2.73
N ARG A 25 -11.08 -9.01 2.34
CA ARG A 25 -9.64 -8.89 2.04
C ARG A 25 -9.39 -8.52 0.58
N PRO A 26 -8.52 -7.53 0.30
CA PRO A 26 -8.14 -7.21 -1.07
C PRO A 26 -7.24 -8.31 -1.65
N ALA A 27 -7.31 -8.52 -2.96
CA ALA A 27 -6.42 -9.47 -3.65
C ALA A 27 -4.93 -9.08 -3.59
N ALA A 28 -4.64 -7.78 -3.52
CA ALA A 28 -3.29 -7.22 -3.37
C ALA A 28 -3.34 -5.75 -2.92
N ILE A 29 -2.25 -5.27 -2.32
CA ILE A 29 -2.07 -3.90 -1.82
C ILE A 29 -0.79 -3.27 -2.38
N VAL A 30 -0.92 -2.18 -3.13
CA VAL A 30 0.21 -1.29 -3.48
C VAL A 30 0.22 -0.13 -2.48
N GLY A 31 1.06 -0.24 -1.46
CA GLY A 31 1.19 0.71 -0.36
C GLY A 31 2.44 1.56 -0.53
N CYS A 32 2.34 2.63 -1.31
CA CYS A 32 3.44 3.55 -1.59
C CYS A 32 3.17 5.00 -1.13
N PRO A 33 2.63 5.26 0.08
CA PRO A 33 2.53 6.63 0.59
C PRO A 33 3.91 7.28 0.69
N VAL A 34 3.96 8.59 0.43
CA VAL A 34 5.15 9.43 0.50
C VAL A 34 5.04 10.39 1.67
N GLY A 35 6.15 10.73 2.28
CA GLY A 35 6.18 11.81 3.26
C GLY A 35 7.18 11.59 4.39
N PHE A 36 7.19 12.54 5.29
CA PHE A 36 8.10 12.57 6.44
C PHE A 36 7.46 12.11 7.74
N VAL A 37 6.13 11.98 7.79
CA VAL A 37 5.36 11.61 8.98
C VAL A 37 4.49 10.40 8.66
N GLY A 38 4.76 9.26 9.31
CA GLY A 38 3.95 8.04 9.20
C GLY A 38 4.11 7.26 7.89
N ALA A 39 4.77 7.81 6.87
CA ALA A 39 4.93 7.14 5.57
C ALA A 39 5.80 5.87 5.69
N ALA A 40 6.99 5.99 6.30
CA ALA A 40 7.86 4.83 6.48
C ALA A 40 7.21 3.80 7.39
N GLU A 41 6.66 4.26 8.51
CA GLU A 41 6.07 3.46 9.57
C GLU A 41 4.83 2.69 9.09
N SER A 42 3.95 3.33 8.29
CA SER A 42 2.78 2.65 7.73
C SER A 42 3.15 1.55 6.72
N LYS A 43 4.21 1.76 5.94
CA LYS A 43 4.71 0.77 4.97
C LYS A 43 5.44 -0.37 5.65
N GLU A 44 6.19 -0.08 6.70
CA GLU A 44 6.83 -1.10 7.56
C GLU A 44 5.78 -1.96 8.26
N ALA A 45 4.71 -1.35 8.78
CA ALA A 45 3.57 -2.09 9.34
C ALA A 45 2.91 -3.01 8.31
N LEU A 46 2.62 -2.51 7.09
CA LEU A 46 2.10 -3.33 6.00
C LEU A 46 3.03 -4.50 5.65
N TRP A 47 4.35 -4.25 5.60
CA TRP A 47 5.35 -5.26 5.28
C TRP A 47 5.55 -6.31 6.38
N ALA A 48 5.33 -5.93 7.64
CA ALA A 48 5.39 -6.84 8.77
C ALA A 48 4.13 -7.72 8.87
N GLU A 49 2.94 -7.13 8.68
CA GLU A 49 1.66 -7.84 8.86
C GLU A 49 1.24 -8.64 7.62
N GLN A 50 1.50 -8.13 6.41
CA GLN A 50 1.15 -8.73 5.12
C GLN A 50 -0.25 -9.38 5.08
N PRO A 51 -1.34 -8.65 5.38
CA PRO A 51 -2.70 -9.21 5.40
C PRO A 51 -3.21 -9.67 4.02
N ALA A 52 -2.51 -9.27 2.95
CA ALA A 52 -2.66 -9.69 1.57
C ALA A 52 -1.30 -9.50 0.85
N PRO A 53 -1.07 -10.08 -0.34
CA PRO A 53 0.13 -9.79 -1.14
C PRO A 53 0.33 -8.28 -1.30
N CYS A 54 1.52 -7.78 -0.96
CA CYS A 54 1.76 -6.34 -0.93
C CYS A 54 3.08 -5.92 -1.59
N CYS A 55 3.11 -4.68 -2.08
CA CYS A 55 4.29 -4.01 -2.61
C CYS A 55 4.40 -2.61 -1.97
N THR A 56 5.60 -2.25 -1.52
CA THR A 56 5.90 -0.96 -0.90
C THR A 56 7.23 -0.41 -1.43
N VAL A 57 7.42 0.91 -1.29
CA VAL A 57 8.74 1.55 -1.41
C VAL A 57 9.23 1.88 -0.01
N ALA A 58 10.32 1.26 0.43
CA ALA A 58 10.83 1.45 1.80
C ALA A 58 11.21 2.92 2.11
N GLY A 59 11.11 3.30 3.38
CA GLY A 59 11.46 4.63 3.86
C GLY A 59 10.46 5.73 3.47
N ARG A 60 10.95 6.94 3.16
CA ARG A 60 10.10 8.15 2.98
C ARG A 60 9.58 8.35 1.55
N LEU A 61 10.17 7.64 0.58
CA LEU A 61 9.84 7.78 -0.84
C LEU A 61 8.57 7.02 -1.20
N GLY A 62 7.88 7.48 -2.24
CA GLY A 62 6.61 6.92 -2.68
C GLY A 62 5.91 7.89 -3.63
N GLY A 63 4.59 7.92 -3.60
CA GLY A 63 3.80 8.92 -4.31
C GLY A 63 2.84 8.30 -5.31
N SER A 64 1.89 9.12 -5.76
CA SER A 64 0.89 8.73 -6.75
C SER A 64 1.53 8.24 -8.05
N ALA A 65 2.61 8.87 -8.53
CA ALA A 65 3.26 8.48 -9.79
C ALA A 65 3.80 7.05 -9.73
N ILE A 66 4.54 6.70 -8.67
CA ILE A 66 5.07 5.34 -8.48
C ILE A 66 3.92 4.33 -8.31
N THR A 67 2.89 4.71 -7.55
CA THR A 67 1.73 3.84 -7.30
C THR A 67 1.00 3.53 -8.61
N VAL A 68 0.71 4.56 -9.42
CA VAL A 68 0.06 4.39 -10.73
C VAL A 68 0.94 3.58 -11.68
N ALA A 69 2.26 3.81 -11.69
CA ALA A 69 3.18 3.03 -12.51
C ALA A 69 3.13 1.52 -12.17
N ALA A 70 3.11 1.18 -10.88
CA ALA A 70 2.96 -0.21 -10.44
C ALA A 70 1.63 -0.82 -10.89
N ILE A 71 0.52 -0.07 -10.80
CA ILE A 71 -0.79 -0.53 -11.26
C ILE A 71 -0.81 -0.75 -12.77
N ASN A 72 -0.27 0.19 -13.55
CA ASN A 72 -0.24 0.09 -15.01
C ASN A 72 0.61 -1.11 -15.47
N ALA A 73 1.78 -1.31 -14.86
CA ALA A 73 2.64 -2.45 -15.16
C ALA A 73 1.98 -3.81 -14.82
N LEU A 74 1.13 -3.87 -13.81
CA LEU A 74 0.35 -5.07 -13.47
C LEU A 74 -0.91 -5.23 -14.35
N GLY A 75 -1.41 -4.14 -14.92
CA GLY A 75 -2.66 -4.10 -15.69
C GLY A 75 -2.51 -4.53 -17.15
N SER A 76 -1.30 -4.47 -17.72
CA SER A 76 -1.00 -4.90 -19.09
C SER A 76 0.29 -5.70 -19.16
N ARG A 77 0.38 -6.62 -20.14
CA ARG A 77 1.63 -7.34 -20.47
C ARG A 77 2.50 -6.58 -21.48
N SER A 78 1.95 -5.56 -22.12
CA SER A 78 2.69 -4.67 -23.01
C SER A 78 3.31 -3.53 -22.20
N GLU A 79 4.56 -3.19 -22.48
CA GLU A 79 5.18 -1.95 -22.03
C GLU A 79 4.80 -0.77 -22.92
#